data_AF-A0A0R0K9E0-F1
#
_entry.id   AF-A0A0R0K9E0-F1
#
_cell.length_a   1.000
_cell.length_b   1.000
_cell.length_c   1.000
_cell.angle_alpha   90.00
_cell.angle_beta   90.00
_cell.angle_gamma   90.00
#
_symmetry.space_group_name_H-M   'P 1'
#
loop_
_entity.id
_entity.type
_entity.pdbx_description
1 polymer ?
#
loop_
_entity_poly.entity_id
_entity_poly.type
_entity_poly.pdbx_seq_one_letter_code
_entity_poly.pdbx_strand_id
1 'polypeptide(L)'
;MAGRGVCDVAWRLAIPETSMEHLMQQHSGHNPLLGRCCCKPPTRDNRLFWFQAAWCTHNQYPLLVREAWSKGSQSVPVALMHVGEDLVKFNRDIFESVLRWKHEMEARLKGIQRSLKRVDSTRLFLLQKELLA
;
A
#
# COMPACT_ATOMS: atom_id res chain seq x y z
N MET A 1 1.54 -20.21 13.94
CA MET A 1 0.12 -20.37 14.30
C MET A 1 -0.70 -19.38 13.47
N ALA A 2 -1.72 -19.83 12.72
CA ALA A 2 -2.55 -18.93 11.92
C ALA A 2 -3.54 -18.20 12.83
N GLY A 3 -3.47 -16.87 12.89
CA GLY A 3 -4.44 -16.07 13.62
C GLY A 3 -5.84 -16.23 13.02
N ARG A 4 -6.87 -16.02 13.84
CA ARG A 4 -8.29 -16.14 13.45
C ARG A 4 -9.05 -14.90 13.92
N GLY A 5 -9.99 -14.42 13.10
CA GLY A 5 -10.95 -13.40 13.49
C GLY A 5 -12.24 -14.01 14.00
N VAL A 6 -12.86 -13.37 15.00
CA VAL A 6 -14.15 -13.76 15.56
C VAL A 6 -15.05 -12.54 15.52
N CYS A 7 -16.31 -12.70 15.12
CA CYS A 7 -17.33 -11.65 15.17
C CYS A 7 -18.67 -12.25 15.57
N ASP A 8 -19.54 -11.45 16.20
CA ASP A 8 -20.91 -11.86 16.48
C ASP A 8 -21.78 -11.82 15.20
N VAL A 9 -22.96 -12.43 15.30
CA VAL A 9 -23.91 -12.53 14.19
C VAL A 9 -24.45 -11.17 13.78
N ALA A 10 -24.73 -10.27 14.74
CA ALA A 10 -25.26 -8.94 14.45
C ALA A 10 -24.26 -8.12 13.64
N TRP A 11 -22.98 -8.19 14.00
CA TRP A 11 -21.88 -7.54 13.30
C TRP A 11 -21.70 -8.10 11.87
N ARG A 12 -21.77 -9.43 11.72
CA ARG A 12 -21.65 -10.07 10.39
C ARG A 12 -22.80 -9.68 9.45
N LEU A 13 -24.00 -9.49 10.00
CA LEU A 13 -25.16 -9.02 9.25
C LEU A 13 -25.06 -7.52 8.91
N ALA A 14 -24.47 -6.72 9.80
CA ALA A 14 -24.28 -5.28 9.55
C ALA A 14 -23.21 -4.99 8.47
N ILE A 15 -22.20 -5.86 8.34
CA ILE A 15 -21.08 -5.67 7.40
C ILE A 15 -20.81 -6.97 6.63
N PRO A 16 -21.71 -7.37 5.72
CA PRO A 16 -21.63 -8.65 5.02
C PRO A 16 -20.39 -8.76 4.12
N GLU A 17 -19.88 -7.63 3.60
CA GLU A 17 -18.65 -7.56 2.80
C GLU A 17 -17.37 -7.78 3.60
N THR A 18 -17.47 -8.04 4.91
CA THR A 18 -16.28 -8.24 5.72
C THR A 18 -15.50 -9.45 5.23
N SER A 19 -14.22 -9.20 4.93
CA SER A 19 -13.25 -10.23 4.61
C SER A 19 -12.05 -10.15 5.54
N MET A 20 -11.39 -11.28 5.76
CA MET A 20 -10.14 -11.37 6.48
C MET A 20 -9.10 -12.01 5.57
N GLU A 21 -7.97 -11.34 5.39
CA GLU A 21 -6.83 -11.83 4.61
C GLU A 21 -5.64 -12.11 5.54
N HIS A 22 -5.03 -13.29 5.40
CA HIS A 22 -3.68 -13.53 5.96
C HIS A 22 -2.65 -12.88 5.05
N LEU A 23 -1.96 -11.87 5.57
CA LEU A 23 -0.81 -11.27 4.91
C LEU A 23 0.41 -12.20 4.98
N MET A 24 1.41 -11.93 4.14
CA MET A 24 2.67 -12.67 4.14
C MET A 24 3.40 -12.49 5.47
N GLN A 25 4.16 -13.51 5.87
CA GLN A 25 5.07 -13.37 6.99
C GLN A 25 6.19 -12.40 6.59
N GLN A 26 6.46 -11.37 7.39
CA GLN A 26 7.67 -10.57 7.25
C GLN A 26 8.65 -10.99 8.34
N HIS A 27 9.07 -10.07 9.21
CA HIS A 27 10.08 -10.35 10.24
C HIS A 27 9.49 -10.99 11.51
N SER A 28 8.18 -10.85 11.75
CA SER A 28 7.50 -11.53 12.86
C SER A 28 7.31 -13.01 12.55
N GLY A 29 7.42 -13.89 13.56
CA GLY A 29 7.07 -15.32 13.47
C GLY A 29 5.59 -15.63 13.15
N HIS A 30 4.82 -14.60 12.77
CA HIS A 30 3.38 -14.63 12.56
C HIS A 30 3.00 -13.92 11.26
N ASN A 31 1.93 -14.41 10.64
CA ASN A 31 1.29 -13.78 9.49
C ASN A 31 0.27 -12.75 9.99
N PRO A 32 0.43 -11.46 9.67
CA PRO A 32 -0.55 -10.44 10.03
C PRO A 32 -1.92 -10.74 9.43
N LEU A 33 -2.98 -10.32 10.12
CA LEU A 33 -4.36 -10.39 9.64
C LEU A 33 -4.82 -9.02 9.19
N LEU A 34 -5.32 -8.92 7.96
CA LEU A 34 -5.98 -7.73 7.45
C LEU A 34 -7.49 -7.96 7.41
N GLY A 35 -8.21 -7.31 8.32
CA GLY A 35 -9.67 -7.21 8.27
C GLY A 35 -10.08 -6.07 7.35
N ARG A 36 -10.98 -6.32 6.40
CA ARG A 36 -11.62 -5.30 5.57
C ARG A 36 -13.09 -5.26 5.91
N CYS A 37 -13.59 -4.11 6.34
CA CYS A 37 -14.98 -3.92 6.78
C CYS A 37 -15.79 -2.98 5.88
N CYS A 38 -15.26 -2.58 4.72
CA CYS A 38 -15.91 -1.59 3.86
C CYS A 38 -16.37 -2.20 2.54
N CYS A 39 -17.58 -1.82 2.13
CA CYS A 39 -18.21 -2.19 0.88
C CYS A 39 -17.46 -1.53 -0.29
N LYS A 40 -16.73 -2.34 -1.06
CA LYS A 40 -15.99 -2.02 -2.29
C LYS A 40 -14.88 -0.95 -2.12
N PRO A 41 -13.64 -1.21 -2.55
CA PRO A 41 -12.64 -0.15 -2.63
C PRO A 41 -13.21 0.98 -3.51
N PRO A 42 -12.93 2.27 -3.20
CA PRO A 42 -13.33 3.35 -4.08
C PRO A 42 -12.88 3.01 -5.50
N THR A 43 -13.81 3.14 -6.45
CA THR A 43 -13.51 2.91 -7.87
C THR A 43 -12.32 3.78 -8.25
N ARG A 44 -11.43 3.26 -9.11
CA ARG A 44 -10.20 3.97 -9.52
C ARG A 44 -10.46 5.44 -9.91
N ASP A 45 -11.65 5.68 -10.47
CA ASP A 45 -12.07 6.96 -11.01
C ASP A 45 -12.45 8.00 -9.94
N ASN A 46 -12.67 7.60 -8.67
CA ASN A 46 -13.00 8.51 -7.58
C ASN A 46 -11.92 8.57 -6.49
N ARG A 47 -10.68 8.17 -6.82
CA ARG A 47 -9.57 8.26 -5.88
C ARG A 47 -9.15 9.71 -5.75
N LEU A 48 -9.77 10.40 -4.80
CA LEU A 48 -9.41 11.75 -4.37
C LEU A 48 -7.89 11.82 -4.14
N PHE A 49 -7.29 12.94 -4.56
CA PHE A 49 -5.90 13.24 -4.28
C PHE A 49 -5.66 13.16 -2.78
N TRP A 50 -4.84 12.20 -2.35
CA TRP A 50 -4.45 12.04 -0.95
C TRP A 50 -2.97 12.29 -0.83
N PHE A 51 -2.64 13.22 0.07
CA PHE A 51 -1.28 13.47 0.45
C PHE A 51 -0.64 12.21 1.04
N GLN A 52 0.56 11.86 0.57
CA GLN A 52 1.37 10.79 1.15
C GLN A 52 2.61 11.39 1.81
N ALA A 53 2.83 11.06 3.08
CA ALA A 53 3.98 11.55 3.84
C ALA A 53 5.33 11.17 3.20
N ALA A 54 5.37 10.07 2.44
CA ALA A 54 6.56 9.66 1.68
C ALA A 54 7.04 10.74 0.70
N TRP A 55 6.15 11.59 0.19
CA TRP A 55 6.55 12.64 -0.74
C TRP A 55 7.52 13.63 -0.09
N CYS A 56 7.35 13.93 1.20
CA CYS A 56 8.23 14.83 1.95
C CYS A 56 9.66 14.30 2.12
N THR A 57 9.91 13.01 1.89
CA THR A 57 11.26 12.45 2.01
C THR A 57 12.10 12.67 0.76
N HIS A 58 11.49 13.11 -0.35
CA HIS A 58 12.20 13.35 -1.60
C HIS A 58 12.70 14.80 -1.70
N ASN A 59 13.95 14.98 -2.11
CA ASN A 59 14.61 16.29 -2.15
C ASN A 59 13.92 17.34 -3.05
N GLN A 60 13.27 16.91 -4.14
CA GLN A 60 12.56 17.82 -5.06
C GLN A 60 11.18 18.25 -4.55
N TYR A 61 10.63 17.59 -3.52
CA TYR A 61 9.27 17.86 -3.06
C TYR A 61 9.04 19.33 -2.65
N PRO A 62 9.90 19.96 -1.82
CA PRO A 62 9.68 21.36 -1.42
C PRO A 62 9.70 22.32 -2.61
N LEU A 63 10.59 22.07 -3.58
CA LEU A 63 10.70 22.90 -4.78
C LEU A 63 9.44 22.79 -5.64
N LEU A 64 8.98 21.56 -5.86
CA LEU A 64 7.77 21.28 -6.63
C LEU A 64 6.53 21.94 -6.03
N VAL A 65 6.34 21.85 -4.71
CA VAL A 65 5.21 22.51 -4.04
C VAL A 65 5.30 24.02 -4.19
N ARG A 66 6.49 24.61 -4.04
CA ARG A 66 6.69 26.06 -4.18
C ARG A 66 6.37 26.54 -5.60
N GLU A 67 6.85 25.83 -6.61
CA GLU A 67 6.62 26.16 -8.02
C GLU A 67 5.16 25.95 -8.41
N ALA A 68 4.53 24.87 -7.96
CA ALA A 68 3.11 24.64 -8.22
C ALA A 68 2.23 25.70 -7.54
N TRP A 69 2.60 26.10 -6.31
CA TRP A 69 1.88 27.14 -5.57
C TRP A 69 1.97 28.51 -6.26
N SER A 70 3.13 28.89 -6.79
CA SER A 70 3.32 30.20 -7.43
C SER A 70 2.47 30.38 -8.70
N LYS A 71 2.20 29.29 -9.44
CA LYS A 71 1.31 29.27 -10.62
C LYS A 71 -0.12 29.74 -10.30
N GLY A 72 -0.59 29.51 -9.08
CA GLY A 72 -1.93 29.88 -8.62
C GLY A 72 -1.94 30.97 -7.55
N SER A 73 -0.87 31.74 -7.40
CA SER A 73 -0.67 32.67 -6.26
C SER A 73 -1.80 33.70 -6.05
N GLN A 74 -2.62 33.96 -7.06
CA GLN A 74 -3.77 34.85 -7.01
C GLN A 74 -4.97 34.26 -6.24
N SER A 75 -5.04 32.94 -6.08
CA SER A 75 -6.20 32.24 -5.49
C SER A 75 -5.78 30.91 -4.87
N VAL A 76 -6.06 30.75 -3.56
CA VAL A 76 -5.73 29.53 -2.81
C VAL A 76 -6.31 28.25 -3.46
N PRO A 77 -7.60 28.20 -3.86
CA PRO A 77 -8.13 27.05 -4.61
C PRO A 77 -7.36 26.71 -5.88
N VAL A 78 -6.94 27.73 -6.64
CA VAL A 78 -6.19 27.55 -7.88
C VAL A 78 -4.77 27.05 -7.58
N ALA A 79 -4.11 27.57 -6.55
CA ALA A 79 -2.80 27.09 -6.11
C ALA A 79 -2.86 25.63 -5.65
N LEU A 80 -3.87 25.25 -4.87
CA LEU A 80 -4.08 23.87 -4.42
C LEU A 80 -4.34 22.92 -5.58
N MET A 81 -5.08 23.35 -6.60
CA MET A 81 -5.30 22.56 -7.82
C MET A 81 -3.98 22.25 -8.53
N HIS A 82 -3.14 23.27 -8.77
CA HIS A 82 -1.82 23.08 -9.38
C HIS A 82 -0.90 22.18 -8.54
N VAL A 83 -0.88 22.36 -7.22
CA VAL A 83 -0.11 21.50 -6.30
C VAL A 83 -0.59 20.06 -6.39
N GLY A 84 -1.92 19.84 -6.42
CA GLY A 84 -2.50 18.50 -6.57
C GLY A 84 -2.08 17.84 -7.89
N GLU A 85 -2.20 18.55 -9.02
CA GLU A 85 -1.82 18.04 -10.34
C GLU A 85 -0.33 17.70 -10.44
N ASP A 86 0.54 18.58 -9.96
CA ASP A 86 1.99 18.37 -10.00
C ASP A 86 2.40 17.24 -9.05
N LEU A 87 1.77 17.12 -7.87
CA LEU A 87 2.03 16.03 -6.94
C LEU A 87 1.52 14.67 -7.45
N VAL A 88 0.43 14.62 -8.22
CA VAL A 88 -0.01 13.37 -8.87
C VAL A 88 1.02 12.90 -9.88
N LYS A 89 1.54 13.80 -10.72
CA LYS A 89 2.60 13.49 -11.70
C LYS A 89 3.88 13.06 -10.98
N PHE A 90 4.30 13.82 -9.98
CA PHE A 90 5.46 13.50 -9.15
C PHE A 90 5.35 12.13 -8.47
N ASN A 91 4.20 11.82 -7.88
CA ASN A 91 3.97 10.52 -7.26
C ASN A 91 4.09 9.38 -8.28
N ARG A 92 3.60 9.59 -9.51
CA ARG A 92 3.77 8.63 -10.60
C ARG A 92 5.25 8.47 -10.96
N ASP A 93 5.95 9.57 -11.23
CA ASP A 93 7.31 9.51 -11.78
C ASP A 93 8.34 8.98 -10.76
N ILE A 94 8.16 9.31 -9.48
CA ILE A 94 9.11 8.95 -8.42
C ILE A 94 8.72 7.68 -7.68
N PHE A 95 7.45 7.54 -7.31
CA PHE A 95 7.01 6.47 -6.40
C PHE A 95 6.30 5.30 -7.10
N GLU A 96 5.90 5.41 -8.37
CA GLU A 96 5.24 4.29 -9.07
C GLU A 96 6.18 3.08 -9.20
N SER A 97 7.45 3.30 -9.51
CA SER A 97 8.47 2.24 -9.58
C SER A 97 8.67 1.57 -8.23
N VAL A 98 8.75 2.35 -7.14
CA VAL A 98 8.92 1.86 -5.77
C VAL A 98 7.70 1.04 -5.33
N LEU A 99 6.48 1.52 -5.61
CA LEU A 99 5.24 0.80 -5.30
C LEU A 99 5.12 -0.49 -6.10
N ARG A 100 5.49 -0.47 -7.39
CA ARG A 100 5.52 -1.66 -8.25
C ARG A 100 6.51 -2.68 -7.72
N TRP A 101 7.73 -2.25 -7.40
CA TRP A 101 8.76 -3.10 -6.84
C TRP A 101 8.33 -3.70 -5.50
N LYS A 102 7.73 -2.90 -4.61
CA LYS A 102 7.14 -3.39 -3.35
C LYS A 102 6.13 -4.50 -3.60
N HIS A 103 5.17 -4.29 -4.50
CA HIS A 103 4.15 -5.30 -4.81
C HIS A 103 4.73 -6.57 -5.43
N GLU A 104 5.76 -6.44 -6.26
CA GLU A 104 6.46 -7.58 -6.84
C GLU A 104 7.19 -8.40 -5.77
N MET A 105 7.91 -7.74 -4.86
CA MET A 105 8.57 -8.39 -3.73
C MET A 105 7.57 -9.08 -2.81
N GLU A 106 6.45 -8.42 -2.51
CA GLU A 106 5.34 -8.98 -1.74
C GLU A 106 4.75 -10.24 -2.40
N ALA A 107 4.52 -10.21 -3.72
CA ALA A 107 4.00 -11.35 -4.47
C ALA A 107 4.99 -12.52 -4.48
N ARG A 108 6.29 -12.24 -4.66
CA ARG A 108 7.36 -13.24 -4.68
C ARG A 108 7.51 -13.91 -3.31
N LEU A 109 7.52 -13.14 -2.22
CA LEU A 109 7.52 -13.67 -0.85
C LEU A 109 6.28 -14.54 -0.58
N LYS A 110 5.09 -14.08 -0.97
CA LYS A 110 3.84 -14.84 -0.80
C LYS A 110 3.88 -16.16 -1.56
N GLY A 111 4.47 -16.18 -2.76
CA GLY A 111 4.70 -17.38 -3.55
C GLY A 111 5.65 -18.37 -2.88
N ILE A 112 6.81 -17.90 -2.42
CA ILE A 112 7.81 -18.72 -1.71
C ILE A 112 7.20 -19.35 -0.45
N GLN A 113 6.51 -18.56 0.36
CA GLN A 113 5.85 -19.05 1.58
C GLN A 113 4.75 -20.07 1.30
N ARG A 114 4.01 -19.93 0.19
CA ARG A 114 3.03 -20.94 -0.25
C ARG A 114 3.72 -22.24 -0.64
N SER A 115 4.86 -22.17 -1.32
CA SER A 115 5.64 -23.36 -1.71
C SER A 115 6.26 -24.06 -0.51
N LEU A 116 6.85 -23.31 0.43
CA LEU A 116 7.44 -23.86 1.66
C LEU A 116 6.42 -24.54 2.58
N LYS A 117 5.13 -24.19 2.49
CA LYS A 117 4.06 -24.93 3.19
C LYS A 117 3.79 -26.32 2.62
N ARG A 118 4.23 -26.60 1.40
CA ARG A 118 3.99 -27.87 0.69
C ARG A 118 5.24 -28.73 0.60
N VAL A 119 6.39 -28.10 0.47
CA VAL A 119 7.67 -28.77 0.22
C VAL A 119 8.73 -28.12 1.08
N ASP A 120 9.49 -28.94 1.81
CA ASP A 120 10.68 -28.46 2.50
C ASP A 120 11.81 -28.27 1.47
N SER A 121 12.29 -27.04 1.35
CA SER A 121 13.29 -26.67 0.34
C SER A 121 14.23 -25.63 0.92
N THR A 122 15.46 -26.05 1.16
CA THR A 122 16.54 -25.20 1.65
C THR A 122 16.75 -23.99 0.74
N ARG A 123 16.68 -24.18 -0.58
CA ARG A 123 16.81 -23.09 -1.57
C ARG A 123 15.71 -22.04 -1.39
N LEU A 124 14.46 -22.46 -1.22
CA LEU A 124 13.34 -21.53 -1.02
C LEU A 124 13.45 -20.81 0.32
N PHE A 125 13.90 -21.51 1.37
CA PHE A 125 14.13 -20.90 2.68
C PHE A 125 15.23 -19.83 2.64
N LEU A 126 16.34 -20.10 1.96
CA LEU A 126 17.42 -19.12 1.76
C LEU A 126 16.94 -17.92 0.95
N LEU A 127 16.18 -18.15 -0.13
CA LEU A 127 15.61 -17.07 -0.92
C LEU A 127 14.62 -16.21 -0.12
N GLN A 128 13.81 -16.82 0.75
CA GLN A 128 12.95 -16.06 1.66
C GLN A 128 13.78 -15.19 2.61
N LYS A 129 14.88 -15.70 3.17
CA LYS A 129 15.78 -14.93 4.04
C LYS A 129 16.41 -13.75 3.30
N GLU A 130 16.86 -13.96 2.08
CA GLU A 130 17.44 -12.91 1.24
C GLU A 130 16.45 -11.79 0.95
N LEU A 131 15.19 -12.12 0.64
CA LEU A 131 14.14 -11.13 0.40
C LEU A 131 13.63 -10.41 1.67
N LEU A 132 14.03 -10.89 2.86
CA LEU A 132 13.69 -10.29 4.15
C LEU A 132 14.90 -9.60 4.82
N ALA A 133 16.07 -9.57 4.17
CA ALA A 133 17.26 -8.86 4.63
C ALA A 133 17.18 -7.39 4.25
#